data_AF-A0A938P5T3-F1
#
_entry.id   AF-A0A938P5T3-F1
#
_cell.length_a   1.000
_cell.length_b   1.000
_cell.length_c   1.000
_cell.angle_alpha   90.00
_cell.angle_beta   90.00
_cell.angle_gamma   90.00
#
_symmetry.space_group_name_H-M   'P 1'
#
loop_
_entity.id
_entity.type
_entity.pdbx_description
1 polymer ?
#
loop_
_entity_poly.entity_id
_entity_poly.type
_entity_poly.pdbx_seq_one_letter_code
_entity_poly.pdbx_strand_id
1 'polypeptide(L)'
;MKRILLVLFVLIVCMALSESPALLAGPQKVLICHVPPGNPANAHVISVSANAVAAHMAHGDCFAPADAVPGQRCECGTPTATAR
;
A
#
# COMPACT_ATOMS: atom_id res chain seq x y z
N MET A 1 -1.46 7.53 51.57
CA MET A 1 -0.31 7.86 50.69
C MET A 1 0.01 6.75 49.67
N LYS A 2 0.21 5.47 50.06
CA LYS A 2 0.47 4.36 49.11
C LYS A 2 -0.65 4.06 48.10
N ARG A 3 -1.92 4.22 48.48
CA ARG A 3 -3.07 4.05 47.56
C ARG A 3 -3.15 5.18 46.52
N ILE A 4 -2.80 6.40 46.91
CA ILE A 4 -2.72 7.57 46.02
C ILE A 4 -1.55 7.38 45.03
N LEU A 5 -0.41 6.88 45.52
CA LEU A 5 0.74 6.55 44.67
C LEU A 5 0.42 5.47 43.64
N LEU A 6 -0.36 4.45 44.03
CA LEU A 6 -0.82 3.40 43.11
C LEU A 6 -1.76 3.92 42.02
N VAL A 7 -2.71 4.79 42.38
CA VAL A 7 -3.64 5.40 41.42
C VAL A 7 -2.90 6.29 40.42
N LEU A 8 -1.95 7.11 40.90
CA LEU A 8 -1.13 7.95 40.03
C LEU A 8 -0.27 7.11 39.07
N PHE A 9 0.32 6.03 39.57
CA PHE A 9 1.11 5.12 38.73
C PHE A 9 0.27 4.46 37.64
N VAL A 10 -0.93 3.98 37.97
CA VAL A 10 -1.86 3.39 36.98
C VAL A 10 -2.29 4.42 35.93
N LEU A 11 -2.60 5.66 36.33
CA LEU A 11 -2.97 6.72 35.39
C LEU A 11 -1.82 7.10 34.44
N ILE A 12 -0.58 7.17 34.95
CA ILE A 12 0.60 7.45 34.13
C ILE A 12 0.85 6.31 33.12
N VAL A 13 0.70 5.05 33.54
CA VAL A 13 0.83 3.89 32.64
C VAL A 13 -0.25 3.91 31.55
N CYS A 14 -1.50 4.25 31.88
CA CYS A 14 -2.58 4.36 30.88
C CYS A 14 -2.33 5.46 29.84
N MET A 15 -1.82 6.62 30.25
CA MET A 15 -1.53 7.73 29.32
C MET A 15 -0.34 7.42 28.41
N ALA A 16 0.63 6.63 28.87
CA ALA A 16 1.76 6.19 28.06
C ALA A 16 1.39 5.09 27.03
N LEU A 17 0.22 4.47 27.15
CA LEU A 17 -0.26 3.42 26.24
C LEU A 17 -1.13 3.95 25.09
N SER A 18 -1.49 5.24 25.06
CA SER A 18 -2.45 5.80 24.11
C SER A 18 -1.87 6.38 22.82
N GLU A 19 -0.55 6.34 22.61
CA GLU A 19 0.07 6.96 21.43
C GLU A 19 0.42 5.90 20.37
N SER A 20 -0.58 5.51 19.58
CA SER A 20 -0.33 4.78 18.33
C SER A 20 -0.17 5.77 17.19
N PRO A 21 1.06 6.02 16.65
CA PRO A 21 1.28 6.99 15.57
C PRO A 21 0.72 6.55 14.20
N ALA A 22 -0.02 5.44 14.13
CA ALA A 22 -0.40 4.79 12.87
C ALA A 22 -1.59 5.42 12.13
N LEU A 23 -2.25 6.47 12.66
CA LEU A 23 -3.50 6.97 12.08
C LEU A 23 -3.31 8.04 10.98
N LEU A 24 -2.13 8.65 10.86
CA LEU A 24 -1.88 9.73 9.90
C LEU A 24 -1.28 9.26 8.57
N ALA A 25 -0.82 8.02 8.49
CA ALA A 25 -0.45 7.41 7.22
C ALA A 25 -1.69 6.74 6.62
N GLY A 26 -2.36 7.42 5.69
CA GLY A 26 -3.38 6.77 4.86
C GLY A 26 -2.84 5.49 4.21
N PRO A 27 -3.71 4.55 3.81
CA PRO A 27 -3.27 3.27 3.25
C PRO A 27 -2.33 3.51 2.07
N GLN A 28 -1.08 3.08 2.19
CA GLN A 28 -0.07 3.24 1.15
C GLN A 28 -0.55 2.56 -0.14
N LYS A 29 -0.61 3.34 -1.21
CA LYS A 29 -1.00 2.86 -2.53
C LYS A 29 0.22 2.72 -3.43
N VAL A 30 0.19 1.71 -4.28
CA VAL A 30 1.24 1.39 -5.23
C VAL A 30 0.61 1.30 -6.61
N LEU A 31 1.27 1.89 -7.60
CA LEU A 31 0.88 1.77 -9.00
C LEU A 31 1.51 0.50 -9.59
N ILE A 32 0.66 -0.30 -10.23
CA ILE A 32 1.09 -1.51 -10.93
C ILE A 32 0.47 -1.52 -12.33
N CYS A 33 1.15 -2.13 -13.28
CA CYS A 33 0.55 -2.57 -14.53
C CYS A 33 -0.14 -3.91 -14.28
N HIS A 34 -1.47 -3.91 -14.34
CA HIS A 34 -2.29 -5.10 -14.16
C HIS A 34 -2.53 -5.81 -15.49
N VAL A 35 -2.23 -7.10 -15.56
CA VAL A 35 -2.43 -7.95 -16.74
C VAL A 35 -3.49 -9.00 -16.41
N PRO A 36 -4.76 -8.81 -16.81
CA PRO A 36 -5.84 -9.72 -16.43
C PRO A 36 -5.62 -11.15 -16.94
N PRO A 37 -5.81 -12.18 -16.09
CA PRO A 37 -5.83 -13.57 -16.53
C PRO A 37 -6.86 -13.78 -17.63
N GLY A 38 -6.45 -14.40 -18.74
CA GLY A 38 -7.32 -14.66 -19.89
C GLY A 38 -7.56 -13.46 -20.82
N ASN A 39 -7.08 -12.27 -20.48
CA ASN A 39 -7.15 -11.11 -21.36
C ASN A 39 -5.91 -10.18 -21.26
N PRO A 40 -4.72 -10.66 -21.66
CA PRO A 40 -3.48 -9.89 -21.53
C PRO A 40 -3.46 -8.58 -22.32
N ALA A 41 -4.25 -8.50 -23.41
CA ALA A 41 -4.37 -7.28 -24.23
C ALA A 41 -5.09 -6.13 -23.51
N ASN A 42 -5.69 -6.38 -22.35
CA ASN A 42 -6.31 -5.37 -21.49
C ASN A 42 -5.41 -4.99 -20.32
N ALA A 43 -4.10 -5.02 -20.53
CA ALA A 43 -3.15 -4.54 -19.55
C ALA A 43 -3.26 -3.04 -19.32
N HIS A 44 -3.38 -2.62 -18.07
CA HIS A 44 -3.53 -1.22 -17.70
C HIS A 44 -3.10 -0.94 -16.26
N VAL A 45 -2.76 0.31 -15.99
CA VAL A 45 -2.27 0.76 -14.68
C VAL A 45 -3.43 0.85 -13.69
N ILE A 46 -3.24 0.29 -12.50
CA ILE A 46 -4.18 0.42 -11.38
C ILE A 46 -3.45 0.83 -10.11
N SER A 47 -4.20 1.41 -9.17
CA SER A 47 -3.71 1.79 -7.84
C SER A 47 -4.20 0.77 -6.81
N VAL A 48 -3.27 0.00 -6.24
CA VAL A 48 -3.57 -1.06 -5.28
C VAL A 48 -3.02 -0.74 -3.90
N SER A 49 -3.55 -1.39 -2.86
CA SER A 49 -2.91 -1.34 -1.55
C SER A 49 -1.53 -2.00 -1.61
N ALA A 50 -0.55 -1.48 -0.87
CA ALA A 50 0.75 -2.13 -0.69
C ALA A 50 0.61 -3.62 -0.28
N ASN A 51 -0.42 -3.94 0.51
CA ASN A 51 -0.70 -5.32 0.95
C ASN A 51 -1.14 -6.26 -0.18
N ALA A 52 -1.65 -5.72 -1.29
CA ALA A 52 -2.12 -6.51 -2.43
C ALA A 52 -1.03 -6.76 -3.47
N VAL A 53 0.09 -6.01 -3.43
CA VAL A 53 1.15 -6.06 -4.44
C VAL A 53 1.69 -7.48 -4.64
N ALA A 54 1.95 -8.21 -3.55
CA ALA A 54 2.47 -9.58 -3.62
C ALA A 54 1.52 -10.53 -4.37
N ALA A 55 0.20 -10.39 -4.17
CA ALA A 55 -0.79 -11.21 -4.87
C ALA A 55 -0.87 -10.86 -6.36
N HIS A 56 -0.81 -9.56 -6.69
CA HIS A 56 -0.77 -9.08 -8.07
C HIS A 56 0.46 -9.59 -8.82
N MET A 57 1.65 -9.51 -8.21
CA MET A 57 2.89 -10.05 -8.80
C MET A 57 2.85 -11.55 -9.04
N ALA A 58 2.22 -12.32 -8.13
CA ALA A 58 2.05 -13.76 -8.29
C ALA A 58 1.17 -14.13 -9.51
N HIS A 59 0.35 -13.20 -10.00
CA HIS A 59 -0.50 -13.37 -11.18
C HIS A 59 0.09 -12.79 -12.47
N GLY A 60 1.32 -12.25 -12.43
CA GLY A 60 2.00 -11.72 -13.62
C GLY A 60 1.91 -10.20 -13.80
N ASP A 61 1.38 -9.48 -12.81
CA ASP A 61 1.43 -8.02 -12.81
C ASP A 61 2.87 -7.52 -12.54
N CYS A 62 3.16 -6.29 -12.97
CA CYS A 62 4.46 -5.65 -12.77
C CYS A 62 4.31 -4.24 -12.21
N PHE A 63 5.40 -3.68 -11.67
CA PHE A 63 5.39 -2.28 -11.25
C PHE A 63 5.19 -1.35 -12.46
N ALA A 64 4.38 -0.31 -12.26
CA ALA A 64 4.24 0.76 -13.24
C ALA A 64 5.36 1.80 -13.06
N PRO A 65 5.67 2.60 -14.10
CA PRO A 65 6.48 3.80 -13.97
C PRO A 65 5.96 4.76 -12.88
N ALA A 66 6.84 5.55 -12.28
CA ALA A 66 6.48 6.48 -11.21
C ALA A 66 5.52 7.59 -11.68
N ASP A 67 5.57 7.95 -12.95
CA ASP A 67 4.73 8.94 -13.63
C ASP A 67 3.45 8.34 -14.24
N ALA A 68 3.23 7.03 -14.07
CA ALA A 68 2.06 6.36 -14.61
C ALA A 68 0.76 6.83 -13.96
N VAL A 69 -0.33 6.79 -14.71
CA VAL A 69 -1.67 7.20 -14.25
C VAL A 69 -2.62 6.01 -14.30
N PRO A 70 -3.51 5.82 -13.30
CA PRO A 70 -4.53 4.78 -13.36
C PRO A 70 -5.35 4.82 -14.66
N GLY A 71 -5.55 3.66 -15.28
CA GLY A 71 -6.23 3.49 -16.57
C GLY A 71 -5.31 3.61 -17.80
N GLN A 72 -4.06 4.05 -17.63
CA GLN A 72 -3.09 4.07 -18.72
C GLN A 72 -2.77 2.64 -19.19
N ARG A 73 -2.68 2.43 -20.51
CA ARG A 73 -2.19 1.16 -21.06
C ARG A 73 -0.72 0.94 -20.72
N CYS A 74 -0.34 -0.31 -20.47
CA CYS A 74 1.02 -0.67 -20.08
C CYS A 74 1.31 -2.11 -20.47
N GLU A 75 2.59 -2.48 -20.56
CA GLU A 75 3.03 -3.85 -20.84
C GLU A 75 4.08 -4.30 -19.83
N CYS A 76 3.92 -5.52 -19.32
CA CYS A 76 4.90 -6.18 -18.47
C CYS A 76 5.85 -7.03 -19.32
N GLY A 77 7.13 -6.66 -19.38
CA GLY A 77 8.17 -7.50 -20.00
C GLY A 77 8.91 -6.90 -21.21
N THR A 78 8.69 -5.64 -21.58
CA THR A 78 9.57 -4.93 -22.51
C THR A 78 10.30 -3.79 -21.77
N PRO A 79 11.62 -3.59 -22.00
CA PRO A 79 12.36 -2.45 -21.45
C PRO A 79 11.93 -1.09 -22.03
N THR A 80 10.80 -1.06 -22.74
CA THR A 80 10.31 0.06 -23.51
C THR A 80 8.96 0.50 -22.95
N ALA A 81 8.91 0.75 -21.65
CA ALA A 81 7.89 1.60 -21.05
C ALA A 81 8.08 3.03 -21.59
N THR A 82 7.72 3.24 -22.85
CA THR A 82 7.54 4.58 -23.43
C THR A 82 6.05 4.73 -23.62
N ALA A 83 5.48 5.61 -22.81
CA ALA A 83 4.17 6.17 -23.02
C ALA A 83 4.00 6.56 -24.50
N ARG A 84 2.93 6.07 -25.12
CA ARG A 84 2.39 6.66 -26.34
C ARG A 84 0.96 7.09 -26.08
#